data_AF-A0A520KCK0-F1
#
_entry.id   AF-A0A520KCK0-F1
#
_cell.length_a   1.000
_cell.length_b   1.000
_cell.length_c   1.000
_cell.angle_alpha   90.00
_cell.angle_beta   90.00
_cell.angle_gamma   90.00
#
_symmetry.space_group_name_H-M   'P 1'
#
loop_
_entity.id
_entity.type
_entity.pdbx_description
1 polymer ?
#
loop_
_entity_poly.entity_id
_entity_poly.type
_entity_poly.pdbx_seq_one_letter_code
_entity_poly.pdbx_strand_id
1 'polypeptide(L)'
;MISAAKEKLAKRMAGEIALSDDPGKTMRKWREIFAVTQTVLAKRLGVSSSVLSDYEGGRRKSPGSTTIKKFVEGLLELDEGSGGKVIHAFGRMFSTDLSTDAIIDVREFSVPVKISDLCEAVEGTIVANEDLAYRPIYGYTVIDSIKAILEMSADEFLRLYGWSTERALIFTKVDMGRSPMVAIKVKGLKPSVVVVNGPTKMDDVAVKIAEIERIPLVLSKSPSLDVLIRNLRAIAEE
;
A
#
# COMPACT_ATOMS: atom_id res chain seq x y z
N MET A 1 5.85 15.69 17.38
CA MET A 1 5.35 15.08 16.11
C MET A 1 5.93 13.69 15.86
N ILE A 2 7.27 13.50 15.81
CA ILE A 2 7.90 12.18 15.58
C ILE A 2 7.50 11.15 16.64
N SER A 3 7.52 11.52 17.92
CA SER A 3 7.15 10.63 19.04
C SER A 3 5.71 10.08 18.93
N ALA A 4 4.72 10.94 18.63
CA ALA A 4 3.32 10.52 18.47
C ALA A 4 3.10 9.61 17.24
N ALA A 5 3.76 9.92 16.11
CA ALA A 5 3.73 9.07 14.92
C ALA A 5 4.38 7.71 15.18
N LYS A 6 5.52 7.69 15.87
CA LYS A 6 6.24 6.49 16.30
C LYS A 6 5.38 5.62 17.22
N GLU A 7 4.72 6.21 18.22
CA GLU A 7 3.85 5.47 19.13
C GLU A 7 2.63 4.85 18.41
N LYS A 8 2.01 5.60 17.50
CA LYS A 8 0.87 5.14 16.71
C LYS A 8 1.27 4.01 15.75
N LEU A 9 2.43 4.16 15.10
CA LEU A 9 3.02 3.12 14.26
C LEU A 9 3.33 1.86 15.08
N ALA A 10 3.95 2.01 16.25
CA ALA A 10 4.26 0.88 17.13
C ALA A 10 3.01 0.09 17.53
N LYS A 11 1.96 0.79 17.98
CA LYS A 11 0.67 0.18 18.33
C LYS A 11 0.05 -0.56 17.14
N ARG A 12 0.12 0.04 15.94
CA ARG A 12 -0.41 -0.58 14.72
C ARG A 12 0.36 -1.85 14.35
N MET A 13 1.69 -1.78 14.29
CA MET A 13 2.54 -2.93 13.97
C MET A 13 2.31 -4.09 14.95
N ALA A 14 2.31 -3.78 16.25
CA ALA A 14 2.08 -4.78 17.29
C ALA A 14 0.69 -5.41 17.18
N GLY A 15 -0.35 -4.59 16.92
CA GLY A 15 -1.71 -5.07 16.73
C GLY A 15 -1.87 -5.95 15.49
N GLU A 16 -1.28 -5.57 14.36
CA GLU A 16 -1.34 -6.35 13.13
C GLU A 16 -0.63 -7.70 13.29
N ILE A 17 0.55 -7.73 13.92
CA ILE A 17 1.27 -8.99 14.19
C ILE A 17 0.47 -9.88 15.14
N ALA A 18 -0.14 -9.31 16.19
CA ALA A 18 -0.86 -10.07 17.20
C ALA A 18 -2.20 -10.66 16.71
N LEU A 19 -2.86 -9.98 15.77
CA LEU A 19 -4.17 -10.38 15.24
C LEU A 19 -4.10 -11.17 13.93
N SER A 20 -2.91 -11.31 13.34
CA SER A 20 -2.73 -12.03 12.07
C SER A 20 -2.82 -13.54 12.25
N ASP A 21 -3.44 -14.21 11.27
CA ASP A 21 -3.44 -15.68 11.15
C ASP A 21 -2.04 -16.24 10.84
N ASP A 22 -1.14 -15.40 10.28
CA ASP A 22 0.27 -15.72 10.04
C ASP A 22 1.18 -14.60 10.60
N PRO A 23 1.43 -14.60 11.92
CA PRO A 23 2.27 -13.59 12.57
C PRO A 23 3.70 -13.54 12.01
N GLY A 24 4.23 -14.70 11.59
CA GLY A 24 5.57 -14.82 11.01
C GLY A 24 5.70 -14.04 9.71
N LYS A 25 4.78 -14.28 8.76
CA LYS A 25 4.73 -13.49 7.51
C LYS A 25 4.48 -12.01 7.78
N THR A 26 3.67 -11.68 8.78
CA THR A 26 3.37 -10.29 9.13
C THR A 26 4.60 -9.57 9.70
N MET A 27 5.40 -10.24 10.53
CA MET A 27 6.71 -9.73 10.97
C MET A 27 7.63 -9.52 9.76
N ARG A 28 7.71 -10.49 8.85
CA ARG A 28 8.51 -10.39 7.63
C ARG A 28 8.13 -9.17 6.79
N LYS A 29 6.83 -8.98 6.54
CA LYS A 29 6.27 -7.81 5.85
C LYS A 29 6.75 -6.52 6.49
N TRP A 30 6.60 -6.36 7.80
CA TRP A 30 7.05 -5.16 8.52
C TRP A 30 8.56 -4.94 8.42
N ARG A 31 9.37 -6.00 8.50
CA ARG A 31 10.82 -5.88 8.31
C ARG A 31 11.17 -5.39 6.89
N GLU A 32 10.48 -5.91 5.87
CA GLU A 32 10.69 -5.54 4.47
C GLU A 32 10.24 -4.10 4.16
N ILE A 33 9.12 -3.63 4.74
CA ILE A 33 8.67 -2.22 4.67
C ILE A 33 9.76 -1.27 5.20
N PHE A 34 10.42 -1.67 6.28
CA PHE A 34 11.52 -0.91 6.88
C PHE A 34 12.84 -1.06 6.12
N ALA A 35 12.89 -1.87 5.06
CA ALA A 35 14.08 -2.21 4.29
C ALA A 35 15.24 -2.73 5.18
N VAL A 36 14.91 -3.40 6.29
CA VAL A 36 15.89 -3.94 7.24
C VAL A 36 16.18 -5.41 6.91
N THR A 37 17.44 -5.82 6.91
CA THR A 37 17.79 -7.24 6.73
C THR A 37 17.64 -8.01 8.04
N GLN A 38 17.38 -9.32 7.96
CA GLN A 38 17.30 -10.18 9.15
C GLN A 38 18.56 -10.09 10.01
N THR A 39 19.73 -10.00 9.40
CA THR A 39 21.02 -9.87 10.09
C THR A 39 21.12 -8.57 10.90
N VAL A 40 20.71 -7.45 10.31
CA VAL A 40 20.75 -6.13 10.98
C VAL A 40 19.79 -6.11 12.16
N LEU A 41 18.55 -6.59 11.95
CA LEU A 41 17.57 -6.65 13.03
C LEU A 41 17.99 -7.63 14.13
N ALA A 42 18.49 -8.81 13.79
CA ALA A 42 18.96 -9.81 14.76
C ALA A 42 20.06 -9.22 15.66
N LYS A 43 21.03 -8.51 15.05
CA LYS A 43 22.09 -7.81 15.78
C LYS A 43 21.52 -6.76 16.73
N ARG A 44 20.53 -5.97 16.30
CA ARG A 44 19.87 -4.97 17.15
C ARG A 44 19.13 -5.62 18.32
N LEU A 45 18.49 -6.76 18.11
CA LEU A 45 17.70 -7.48 19.10
C LEU A 45 18.55 -8.37 20.03
N GLY A 46 19.84 -8.54 19.75
CA GLY A 46 20.73 -9.42 20.52
C GLY A 46 20.39 -10.90 20.36
N VAL A 47 19.85 -11.30 19.21
CA VAL A 47 19.49 -12.70 18.88
C VAL A 47 20.24 -13.16 17.63
N SER A 48 20.25 -14.46 17.36
CA SER A 48 20.78 -14.97 16.08
C SER A 48 19.83 -14.69 14.92
N SER A 49 20.37 -14.52 13.72
CA SER A 49 19.56 -14.40 12.49
C SER A 49 18.63 -15.59 12.26
N SER A 50 19.04 -16.79 12.70
CA SER A 50 18.20 -17.99 12.65
C SER A 50 16.91 -17.85 13.47
N VAL A 51 16.94 -17.16 14.62
CA VAL A 51 15.73 -16.97 15.45
C VAL A 51 14.71 -16.09 14.72
N LEU A 52 15.16 -15.01 14.07
CA LEU A 52 14.25 -14.19 13.24
C LEU A 52 13.72 -14.98 12.04
N SER A 53 14.59 -15.75 11.37
CA SER A 53 14.17 -16.61 10.26
C SER A 53 13.18 -17.69 10.70
N ASP A 54 13.25 -18.20 11.93
CA ASP A 54 12.31 -19.18 12.46
C ASP A 54 10.91 -18.58 12.68
N TYR A 55 10.84 -17.34 13.17
CA TYR A 55 9.56 -16.63 13.27
C TYR A 55 9.03 -16.28 11.90
N GLU A 56 9.82 -15.61 11.06
CA GLU A 56 9.40 -15.16 9.73
C GLU A 56 9.05 -16.31 8.78
N GLY A 57 9.68 -17.48 8.96
CA GLY A 57 9.42 -18.70 8.20
C GLY A 57 8.31 -19.58 8.77
N GLY A 58 7.61 -19.14 9.83
CA GLY A 58 6.49 -19.88 10.42
C GLY A 58 6.87 -21.15 11.19
N ARG A 59 8.17 -21.42 11.40
CA ARG A 59 8.63 -22.53 12.27
C ARG A 59 8.22 -22.30 13.72
N ARG A 60 8.08 -21.03 14.13
CA ARG A 60 7.51 -20.61 15.41
C ARG A 60 6.17 -19.93 15.15
N LYS A 61 5.08 -20.63 15.48
CA LYS A 61 3.71 -20.24 15.09
C LYS A 61 3.21 -18.94 15.75
N SER A 62 3.65 -18.61 16.96
CA SER A 62 3.10 -17.46 17.70
C SER A 62 4.18 -16.73 18.51
N PRO A 63 4.63 -15.53 18.08
CA PRO A 63 5.54 -14.71 18.87
C PRO A 63 4.81 -14.18 20.11
N GLY A 64 5.43 -14.31 21.29
CA GLY A 64 4.91 -13.71 22.53
C GLY A 64 4.95 -12.18 22.49
N SER A 65 4.14 -11.53 23.33
CA SER A 65 4.04 -10.05 23.39
C SER A 65 5.39 -9.35 23.60
N THR A 66 6.29 -9.93 24.39
CA THR A 66 7.66 -9.41 24.58
C THR A 66 8.49 -9.49 23.29
N THR A 67 8.34 -10.55 22.50
CA THR A 67 9.02 -10.70 21.21
C THR A 67 8.50 -9.67 20.21
N ILE A 68 7.18 -9.50 20.12
CA ILE A 68 6.54 -8.50 19.26
C ILE A 68 7.04 -7.10 19.64
N LYS A 69 7.02 -6.76 20.94
CA LYS A 69 7.51 -5.47 21.43
C LYS A 69 8.95 -5.21 21.01
N LYS A 70 9.87 -6.14 21.29
CA LYS A 70 11.29 -6.01 20.93
C LYS A 70 11.46 -5.84 19.42
N PHE A 71 10.75 -6.63 18.62
CA PHE A 71 10.79 -6.56 17.17
C PHE A 71 10.37 -5.19 16.64
N VAL A 72 9.22 -4.69 17.09
CA VAL A 72 8.66 -3.40 16.68
C VAL A 72 9.59 -2.25 17.11
N GLU A 73 10.03 -2.25 18.37
CA GLU A 73 10.96 -1.23 18.88
C GLU A 73 12.28 -1.24 18.10
N GLY A 74 12.83 -2.43 17.81
CA GLY A 74 14.07 -2.58 17.06
C GLY A 74 13.97 -2.02 15.64
N LEU A 75 12.85 -2.22 14.93
CA LEU A 75 12.63 -1.63 13.61
C LEU A 75 12.53 -0.10 13.66
N LEU A 76 11.77 0.42 14.62
CA LEU A 76 11.56 1.86 14.76
C LEU A 76 12.85 2.61 15.10
N GLU A 77 13.68 2.04 15.97
CA GLU A 77 14.98 2.63 16.31
C GLU A 77 15.97 2.58 15.16
N LEU A 78 15.97 1.51 14.35
CA LEU A 78 16.81 1.40 13.17
C LEU A 78 16.41 2.42 12.09
N ASP A 79 15.11 2.63 11.87
CA ASP A 79 14.61 3.68 10.97
C ASP A 79 14.95 5.07 11.51
N GLU A 80 14.73 5.34 12.80
CA GLU A 80 15.05 6.63 13.43
C GLU A 80 16.54 6.95 13.33
N GLY A 81 17.42 5.97 13.56
CA GLY A 81 18.87 6.11 13.37
C GLY A 81 19.29 6.33 11.90
N SER A 82 18.41 6.03 10.95
CA SER A 82 18.63 6.18 9.50
C SER A 82 17.84 7.36 8.89
N GLY A 83 17.37 8.30 9.72
CA GLY A 83 16.64 9.49 9.29
C GLY A 83 15.11 9.39 9.32
N GLY A 84 14.56 8.32 9.91
CA GLY A 84 13.14 8.18 10.24
C GLY A 84 12.20 8.11 9.03
N LYS A 85 12.66 7.59 7.88
CA LYS A 85 11.91 7.66 6.61
C LYS A 85 10.53 7.04 6.74
N VAL A 86 10.44 5.87 7.38
CA VAL A 86 9.18 5.14 7.55
C VAL A 86 8.31 5.81 8.61
N ILE A 87 8.89 6.21 9.75
CA ILE A 87 8.16 6.94 10.81
C ILE A 87 7.56 8.24 10.26
N HIS A 88 8.31 8.98 9.44
CA HIS A 88 7.84 10.22 8.83
C HIS A 88 6.79 9.98 7.75
N ALA A 89 6.96 8.96 6.89
CA ALA A 89 5.96 8.57 5.92
C ALA A 89 4.63 8.20 6.61
N PHE A 90 4.71 7.43 7.69
CA PHE A 90 3.55 7.03 8.48
C PHE A 90 2.91 8.21 9.22
N GLY A 91 3.73 9.11 9.79
CA GLY A 91 3.25 10.31 10.48
C GLY A 91 2.41 11.23 9.58
N ARG A 92 2.82 11.40 8.31
CA ARG A 92 2.06 12.18 7.30
C ARG A 92 0.71 11.55 6.93
N MET A 93 0.59 10.23 7.07
CA MET A 93 -0.64 9.50 6.76
C MET A 93 -1.66 9.52 7.90
N PHE A 94 -1.19 9.59 9.14
CA PHE A 94 -2.03 9.43 10.32
C PHE A 94 -2.25 10.72 11.13
N SER A 95 -1.85 11.88 10.62
CA SER A 95 -2.33 13.19 11.10
C SER A 95 -3.85 13.24 10.90
N THR A 96 -4.57 12.91 11.97
CA THR A 96 -5.92 12.34 11.98
C THR A 96 -7.07 13.34 11.85
N ASP A 97 -6.84 14.62 11.55
CA ASP A 97 -7.90 15.63 11.70
C ASP A 97 -8.53 16.11 10.39
N LEU A 98 -8.19 15.51 9.24
CA LEU A 98 -8.93 15.72 8.00
C LEU A 98 -9.10 14.36 7.30
N SER A 99 -10.26 13.74 7.53
CA SER A 99 -10.81 12.73 6.63
C SER A 99 -10.99 13.42 5.27
N THR A 100 -10.02 13.27 4.37
CA THR A 100 -10.23 13.69 2.99
C THR A 100 -11.29 12.77 2.42
N ASP A 101 -12.50 13.30 2.27
CA ASP A 101 -13.64 12.68 1.58
C ASP A 101 -13.29 12.10 0.19
N ALA A 102 -12.12 12.45 -0.35
CA ALA A 102 -11.54 11.90 -1.55
C ALA A 102 -11.13 10.42 -1.45
N ILE A 103 -10.84 9.89 -0.26
CA ILE A 103 -10.53 8.46 -0.08
C ILE A 103 -11.82 7.73 0.27
N ILE A 104 -12.33 6.95 -0.68
CA ILE A 104 -13.59 6.20 -0.55
C ILE A 104 -13.36 4.92 0.26
N ASP A 105 -12.31 4.17 -0.06
CA ASP A 105 -11.95 2.94 0.63
C ASP A 105 -10.43 2.72 0.53
N VAL A 106 -9.83 2.10 1.54
CA VAL A 106 -8.41 1.78 1.55
C VAL A 106 -8.19 0.50 2.32
N ARG A 107 -7.43 -0.43 1.75
CA ARG A 107 -7.02 -1.66 2.44
C ARG A 107 -5.59 -2.03 2.14
N GLU A 108 -4.97 -2.59 3.16
CA GLU A 108 -3.65 -3.22 3.12
C GLU A 108 -3.87 -4.72 3.09
N PHE A 109 -3.13 -5.42 2.22
CA PHE A 109 -3.20 -6.87 2.14
C PHE A 109 -2.23 -7.53 3.15
N SER A 110 -2.67 -8.64 3.74
CA SER A 110 -1.83 -9.53 4.54
C SER A 110 -0.93 -10.39 3.66
N VAL A 111 -1.42 -10.78 2.48
CA VAL A 111 -0.74 -11.55 1.44
C VAL A 111 -0.72 -10.74 0.14
N PRO A 112 0.39 -10.69 -0.62
CA PRO A 112 0.43 -9.96 -1.88
C PRO A 112 -0.54 -10.56 -2.91
N VAL A 113 -1.28 -9.69 -3.59
CA VAL A 113 -2.24 -10.04 -4.66
C VAL A 113 -1.61 -9.70 -6.01
N LYS A 114 -1.80 -10.50 -7.06
CA LYS A 114 -1.28 -10.14 -8.39
C LYS A 114 -2.16 -9.08 -9.07
N ILE A 115 -1.56 -8.29 -9.94
CA ILE A 115 -2.32 -7.33 -10.75
C ILE A 115 -3.36 -8.03 -11.64
N SER A 116 -3.09 -9.25 -12.12
CA SER A 116 -4.09 -10.08 -12.84
C SER A 116 -5.36 -10.29 -12.02
N ASP A 117 -5.20 -10.67 -10.75
CA ASP A 117 -6.31 -11.03 -9.87
C ASP A 117 -7.11 -9.76 -9.50
N LEU A 118 -6.41 -8.63 -9.31
CA LEU A 118 -7.05 -7.32 -9.21
C LEU A 118 -7.86 -6.99 -10.47
N CYS A 119 -7.31 -7.22 -11.68
CA CYS A 119 -8.00 -6.93 -12.94
C CYS A 119 -9.31 -7.73 -13.04
N GLU A 120 -9.31 -9.00 -12.64
CA GLU A 120 -10.52 -9.81 -12.59
C GLU A 120 -11.55 -9.21 -11.61
N ALA A 121 -11.13 -8.82 -10.40
CA ALA A 121 -12.01 -8.26 -9.37
C ALA A 121 -12.71 -6.95 -9.81
N VAL A 122 -12.03 -6.13 -10.62
CA VAL A 122 -12.56 -4.84 -11.12
C VAL A 122 -13.19 -4.95 -12.52
N GLU A 123 -13.34 -6.15 -13.07
CA GLU A 123 -13.78 -6.37 -14.46
C GLU A 123 -12.95 -5.52 -15.46
N GLY A 124 -11.65 -5.51 -15.22
CA GLY A 124 -10.68 -4.61 -15.81
C GLY A 124 -10.06 -5.15 -17.09
N THR A 125 -9.83 -4.27 -18.06
CA THR A 125 -8.97 -4.53 -19.22
C THR A 125 -7.71 -3.70 -19.10
N ILE A 126 -6.54 -4.33 -19.22
CA ILE A 126 -5.26 -3.62 -19.21
C ILE A 126 -5.08 -2.94 -20.57
N VAL A 127 -4.93 -1.61 -20.56
CA VAL A 127 -4.76 -0.80 -21.78
C VAL A 127 -3.32 -0.33 -21.99
N ALA A 128 -2.43 -0.52 -21.00
CA ALA A 128 -1.00 -0.23 -21.10
C ALA A 128 -0.19 -1.15 -20.17
N ASN A 129 1.00 -1.56 -20.63
CA ASN A 129 1.97 -2.39 -19.90
C ASN A 129 1.41 -3.71 -19.34
N GLU A 130 0.69 -4.46 -20.16
CA GLU A 130 0.16 -5.80 -19.81
C GLU A 130 1.26 -6.79 -19.41
N ASP A 131 2.48 -6.62 -19.93
CA ASP A 131 3.66 -7.41 -19.57
C ASP A 131 3.96 -7.39 -18.06
N LEU A 132 3.43 -6.44 -17.31
CA LEU A 132 3.66 -6.27 -15.88
C LEU A 132 2.53 -6.84 -15.00
N ALA A 133 1.49 -7.45 -15.57
CA ALA A 133 0.33 -7.97 -14.84
C ALA A 133 0.66 -9.05 -13.79
N TYR A 134 1.83 -9.68 -13.89
CA TYR A 134 2.32 -10.69 -12.94
C TYR A 134 2.82 -10.08 -11.62
N ARG A 135 3.04 -8.76 -11.55
CA ARG A 135 3.62 -8.13 -10.35
C ARG A 135 2.65 -8.17 -9.17
N PRO A 136 3.17 -8.31 -7.94
CA PRO A 136 2.36 -8.22 -6.73
C PRO A 136 2.00 -6.78 -6.38
N ILE A 137 0.89 -6.64 -5.66
CA ILE A 137 0.48 -5.44 -4.94
C ILE A 137 0.17 -5.79 -3.49
N TYR A 138 0.33 -4.81 -2.59
CA TYR A 138 0.19 -4.97 -1.15
C TYR A 138 -1.01 -4.21 -0.57
N GLY A 139 -1.85 -3.65 -1.43
CA GLY A 139 -3.08 -2.98 -1.03
C GLY A 139 -3.72 -2.22 -2.19
N TYR A 140 -4.77 -1.48 -1.88
CA TYR A 140 -5.42 -0.55 -2.79
C TYR A 140 -5.95 0.67 -2.07
N THR A 141 -6.18 1.72 -2.87
CA THR A 141 -6.91 2.92 -2.46
C THR A 141 -7.94 3.27 -3.53
N VAL A 142 -9.22 3.31 -3.15
CA VAL A 142 -10.34 3.77 -3.99
C VAL A 142 -10.55 5.26 -3.76
N ILE A 143 -10.59 6.03 -4.85
CA ILE A 143 -10.42 7.47 -4.85
C ILE A 143 -11.58 8.13 -5.61
N ASP A 144 -12.21 9.12 -5.00
CA ASP A 144 -13.07 10.08 -5.70
C ASP A 144 -12.17 11.08 -6.42
N SER A 145 -12.06 10.96 -7.75
CA SER A 145 -11.10 11.75 -8.52
C SER A 145 -11.44 13.24 -8.54
N ILE A 146 -12.73 13.59 -8.47
CA ILE A 146 -13.19 14.97 -8.48
C ILE A 146 -12.78 15.63 -7.17
N LYS A 147 -13.12 15.00 -6.04
CA LYS A 147 -12.71 15.50 -4.72
C LYS A 147 -11.19 15.51 -4.57
N ALA A 148 -10.49 14.47 -5.06
CA ALA A 148 -9.04 14.39 -4.96
C ALA A 148 -8.32 15.55 -5.66
N ILE A 149 -8.80 15.98 -6.83
CA ILE A 149 -8.19 17.09 -7.58
C ILE A 149 -8.58 18.46 -7.01
N LEU A 150 -9.80 18.61 -6.51
CA LEU A 150 -10.33 19.90 -6.07
C LEU A 150 -9.98 20.24 -4.60
N GLU A 151 -9.93 19.23 -3.74
CA GLU A 151 -9.90 19.43 -2.29
C GLU A 151 -8.56 19.03 -1.68
N MET A 152 -7.84 18.06 -2.25
CA MET A 152 -6.60 17.59 -1.64
C MET A 152 -5.43 18.52 -1.98
N SER A 153 -4.71 18.90 -0.93
CA SER A 153 -3.39 19.52 -1.07
C SER A 153 -2.36 18.55 -1.67
N ALA A 154 -1.23 19.13 -2.08
CA ALA A 154 -0.10 18.38 -2.60
C ALA A 154 0.40 17.27 -1.67
N ASP A 155 0.35 17.50 -0.35
CA ASP A 155 0.80 16.56 0.68
C ASP A 155 -0.28 15.52 1.02
N GLU A 156 -1.56 15.90 0.99
CA GLU A 156 -2.65 14.96 1.18
C GLU A 156 -2.73 13.94 0.04
N PHE A 157 -2.41 14.34 -1.19
CA PHE A 157 -2.34 13.41 -2.32
C PHE A 157 -1.32 12.27 -2.07
N LEU A 158 -0.29 12.51 -1.25
CA LEU A 158 0.65 11.45 -0.85
C LEU A 158 -0.01 10.37 0.01
N ARG A 159 -1.11 10.68 0.69
CA ARG A 159 -1.87 9.71 1.50
C ARG A 159 -2.52 8.62 0.66
N LEU A 160 -2.77 8.88 -0.63
CA LEU A 160 -3.33 7.90 -1.55
C LEU A 160 -2.46 6.64 -1.67
N TYR A 161 -1.15 6.77 -1.45
CA TYR A 161 -0.21 5.66 -1.54
C TYR A 161 -0.17 4.76 -0.30
N GLY A 162 -0.94 5.04 0.76
CA GLY A 162 -0.85 4.31 2.04
C GLY A 162 0.57 3.85 2.41
N TRP A 163 0.77 2.65 2.93
CA TRP A 163 2.09 2.27 3.46
C TRP A 163 3.19 2.12 2.42
N SER A 164 2.84 1.82 1.18
CA SER A 164 3.79 1.60 0.09
C SER A 164 3.16 2.00 -1.23
N THR A 165 3.98 2.56 -2.12
CA THR A 165 3.59 2.77 -3.52
C THR A 165 3.34 1.46 -4.26
N GLU A 166 3.72 0.31 -3.69
CA GLU A 166 3.43 -1.01 -4.25
C GLU A 166 1.96 -1.42 -4.06
N ARG A 167 1.04 -0.60 -4.57
CA ARG A 167 -0.41 -0.77 -4.45
C ARG A 167 -1.16 -0.36 -5.70
N ALA A 168 -2.46 -0.64 -5.72
CA ALA A 168 -3.38 -0.12 -6.71
C ALA A 168 -3.94 1.26 -6.30
N LEU A 169 -3.91 2.23 -7.22
CA LEU A 169 -4.71 3.44 -7.11
C LEU A 169 -5.91 3.35 -8.04
N ILE A 170 -7.11 3.42 -7.48
CA ILE A 170 -8.36 3.14 -8.16
C ILE A 170 -9.18 4.43 -8.22
N PHE A 171 -9.11 5.12 -9.35
CA PHE A 171 -9.77 6.39 -9.58
C PHE A 171 -11.19 6.18 -10.10
N THR A 172 -12.15 6.74 -9.37
CA THR A 172 -13.59 6.68 -9.70
C THR A 172 -14.09 8.07 -10.12
N LYS A 173 -15.27 8.13 -10.74
CA LYS A 173 -15.87 9.36 -11.28
C LYS A 173 -14.93 10.07 -12.25
N VAL A 174 -14.38 9.30 -13.18
CA VAL A 174 -13.43 9.79 -14.18
C VAL A 174 -14.05 9.72 -15.56
N ASP A 175 -13.93 10.80 -16.33
CA ASP A 175 -14.43 10.85 -17.71
C ASP A 175 -13.48 10.15 -18.70
N MET A 176 -12.19 10.50 -18.71
CA MET A 176 -11.23 9.99 -19.71
C MET A 176 -9.86 9.52 -19.15
N GLY A 177 -9.57 9.70 -17.86
CA GLY A 177 -8.34 9.17 -17.23
C GLY A 177 -7.08 10.05 -17.34
N ARG A 178 -7.13 11.15 -18.09
CA ARG A 178 -5.97 12.06 -18.26
C ARG A 178 -5.52 12.70 -16.95
N SER A 179 -6.45 13.28 -16.17
CA SER A 179 -6.11 14.03 -14.95
C SER A 179 -5.40 13.17 -13.89
N PRO A 180 -5.88 11.96 -13.54
CA PRO A 180 -5.16 11.07 -12.63
C PRO A 180 -3.73 10.74 -13.08
N MET A 181 -3.54 10.43 -14.37
CA MET A 181 -2.22 10.06 -14.89
C MET A 181 -1.25 11.25 -14.91
N VAL A 182 -1.74 12.46 -15.24
CA VAL A 182 -0.93 13.69 -15.15
C VAL A 182 -0.50 13.95 -13.70
N ALA A 183 -1.40 13.79 -12.73
CA ALA A 183 -1.06 13.98 -11.32
C ALA A 183 0.04 13.00 -10.85
N ILE A 184 -0.07 11.73 -11.22
CA ILE A 184 0.95 10.70 -10.93
C ILE A 184 2.31 11.09 -11.52
N LYS A 185 2.33 11.49 -12.81
CA LYS A 185 3.56 11.91 -13.49
C LYS A 185 4.22 13.10 -12.81
N VAL A 186 3.45 14.14 -12.48
CA VAL A 186 3.98 15.36 -11.85
C VAL A 186 4.53 15.09 -10.45
N LYS A 187 3.88 14.19 -9.68
CA LYS A 187 4.34 13.83 -8.33
C LYS A 187 5.57 12.92 -8.33
N GLY A 188 5.84 12.21 -9.42
CA GLY A 188 6.99 11.31 -9.56
C GLY A 188 6.92 10.05 -8.69
N LEU A 189 5.78 9.79 -8.03
CA LEU A 189 5.53 8.56 -7.29
C LEU A 189 4.75 7.59 -8.16
N LYS A 190 5.23 6.35 -8.25
CA LYS A 190 4.69 5.36 -9.18
C LYS A 190 3.94 4.27 -8.41
N PRO A 191 2.61 4.18 -8.53
CA PRO A 191 1.89 3.03 -8.00
C PRO A 191 2.24 1.76 -8.81
N SER A 192 2.01 0.59 -8.23
CA SER A 192 2.18 -0.68 -8.97
C SER A 192 1.16 -0.85 -10.09
N VAL A 193 -0.03 -0.26 -9.96
CA VAL A 193 -1.08 -0.26 -10.98
C VAL A 193 -2.03 0.92 -10.76
N VAL A 194 -2.55 1.47 -11.86
CA VAL A 194 -3.63 2.45 -11.84
C VAL A 194 -4.86 1.81 -12.47
N VAL A 195 -5.98 1.87 -11.76
CA VAL A 195 -7.29 1.47 -12.26
C VAL A 195 -8.14 2.72 -12.41
N VAL A 196 -8.84 2.86 -13.53
CA VAL A 196 -9.80 3.94 -13.73
C VAL A 196 -11.17 3.36 -13.99
N ASN A 197 -12.15 3.78 -13.19
CA ASN A 197 -13.54 3.38 -13.29
C ASN A 197 -14.40 4.58 -13.71
N GLY A 198 -15.19 4.42 -14.78
CA GLY A 198 -16.05 5.47 -15.32
C GLY A 198 -15.97 5.67 -16.85
N PRO A 199 -14.77 5.74 -17.46
CA PRO A 199 -14.65 5.98 -18.89
C PRO A 199 -15.16 4.79 -19.71
N THR A 200 -15.75 5.05 -20.87
CA THR A 200 -15.93 4.03 -21.91
C THR A 200 -14.63 3.77 -22.69
N LYS A 201 -13.77 4.78 -22.79
CA LYS A 201 -12.44 4.71 -23.42
C LYS A 201 -11.47 5.61 -22.66
N MET A 202 -10.22 5.16 -22.55
CA MET A 202 -9.13 5.97 -22.01
C MET A 202 -8.62 7.01 -23.01
N ASP A 203 -8.21 8.15 -22.48
CA ASP A 203 -7.51 9.20 -23.22
C ASP A 203 -6.13 8.72 -23.70
N ASP A 204 -5.78 9.01 -24.95
CA ASP A 204 -4.52 8.56 -25.55
C ASP A 204 -3.28 9.13 -24.80
N VAL A 205 -3.39 10.33 -24.21
CA VAL A 205 -2.31 10.90 -23.40
C VAL A 205 -2.16 10.15 -22.08
N ALA A 206 -3.28 9.70 -21.47
CA ALA A 206 -3.24 8.90 -20.25
C ALA A 206 -2.52 7.56 -20.48
N VAL A 207 -2.87 6.88 -21.58
CA VAL A 207 -2.20 5.64 -22.02
C VAL A 207 -0.72 5.91 -22.26
N LYS A 208 -0.38 6.99 -22.96
CA LYS A 208 1.02 7.31 -23.25
C LYS A 208 1.85 7.61 -22.00
N ILE A 209 1.26 8.29 -21.02
CA ILE A 209 1.91 8.51 -19.72
C ILE A 209 2.16 7.16 -19.03
N ALA A 210 1.17 6.26 -19.01
CA ALA A 210 1.31 4.95 -18.39
C ALA A 210 2.46 4.12 -19.02
N GLU A 211 2.54 4.08 -20.35
CA GLU A 211 3.63 3.43 -21.10
C GLU A 211 5.01 3.98 -20.70
N ILE A 212 5.17 5.32 -20.73
CA ILE A 212 6.44 5.99 -20.40
C ILE A 212 6.83 5.73 -18.94
N GLU A 213 5.88 5.81 -18.03
CA GLU A 213 6.15 5.62 -16.60
C GLU A 213 6.30 4.15 -16.19
N ARG A 214 6.04 3.20 -17.11
CA ARG A 214 6.02 1.74 -16.88
C ARG A 214 5.02 1.34 -15.79
N ILE A 215 3.82 1.92 -15.85
CA ILE A 215 2.71 1.66 -14.91
C ILE A 215 1.59 0.92 -15.67
N PRO A 216 1.15 -0.26 -15.21
CA PRO A 216 -0.07 -0.90 -15.71
C PRO A 216 -1.26 0.02 -15.55
N LEU A 217 -1.97 0.26 -16.65
CA LEU A 217 -3.19 1.07 -16.66
C LEU A 217 -4.37 0.17 -17.00
N VAL A 218 -5.34 0.12 -16.10
CA VAL A 218 -6.51 -0.74 -16.18
C VAL A 218 -7.75 0.12 -16.35
N LEU A 219 -8.54 -0.20 -17.36
CA LEU A 219 -9.89 0.34 -17.53
C LEU A 219 -10.88 -0.62 -16.87
N SER A 220 -11.47 -0.21 -15.75
CA SER A 220 -12.50 -0.97 -15.04
C SER A 220 -13.86 -0.82 -15.74
N LYS A 221 -14.58 -1.93 -15.90
CA LYS A 221 -15.97 -1.96 -16.38
C LYS A 221 -16.97 -2.27 -15.27
N SER A 222 -16.53 -2.26 -14.01
CA SER A 222 -17.40 -2.52 -12.87
C SER A 222 -18.66 -1.62 -12.91
N PRO A 223 -19.87 -2.20 -12.77
CA PRO A 223 -21.12 -1.50 -13.05
C PRO A 223 -21.48 -0.43 -12.02
N SER A 224 -20.95 -0.54 -10.79
CA SER A 224 -21.18 0.44 -9.74
C SER A 224 -20.03 0.47 -8.74
N LEU A 225 -19.95 1.58 -7.98
CA LEU A 225 -18.96 1.74 -6.93
C LEU A 225 -19.10 0.67 -5.82
N ASP A 226 -20.33 0.31 -5.46
CA ASP A 226 -20.58 -0.69 -4.41
C ASP A 226 -20.08 -2.08 -4.82
N VAL A 227 -20.31 -2.48 -6.08
CA VAL A 227 -19.82 -3.75 -6.63
C VAL A 227 -18.29 -3.74 -6.67
N LEU A 228 -17.70 -2.65 -7.15
CA LEU A 228 -16.25 -2.47 -7.19
C LEU A 228 -15.62 -2.65 -5.80
N ILE A 229 -16.13 -1.95 -4.79
CA ILE A 229 -15.62 -2.04 -3.41
C ILE A 229 -15.81 -3.45 -2.84
N ARG A 230 -16.97 -4.07 -3.07
CA ARG A 230 -17.25 -5.43 -2.58
C ARG A 230 -16.23 -6.44 -3.12
N ASN A 231 -15.96 -6.41 -4.42
CA ASN A 231 -15.02 -7.33 -5.05
C ASN A 231 -13.58 -7.07 -4.62
N LEU A 232 -13.18 -5.80 -4.50
CA LEU A 232 -11.86 -5.42 -3.98
C LEU A 232 -11.63 -5.86 -2.53
N ARG A 233 -12.67 -5.87 -1.71
CA ARG A 233 -12.58 -6.37 -0.33
C ARG A 233 -12.46 -7.90 -0.29
N ALA A 234 -13.12 -8.62 -1.19
CA ALA A 234 -13.03 -10.08 -1.26
C ALA A 234 -11.59 -10.55 -1.53
N ILE A 235 -10.90 -9.93 -2.49
CA ILE A 235 -9.49 -10.26 -2.79
C ILE A 235 -8.52 -9.83 -1.68
N ALA A 236 -8.97 -9.05 -0.69
CA ALA A 236 -8.15 -8.63 0.45
C ALA A 236 -8.17 -9.63 1.61
N GLU A 237 -9.13 -10.56 1.59
CA GLU A 237 -9.42 -11.52 2.66
C GLU A 237 -8.96 -12.96 2.33
N GLU A 238 -8.46 -13.17 1.11
CA GLU A 238 -7.80 -14.41 0.63
C GLU A 238 -6.28 -14.40 0.88
#